data_AF-A0A9P1CEE3-F1
#
_entry.id   AF-A0A9P1CEE3-F1
#
_cell.length_a   1.000
_cell.length_b   1.000
_cell.length_c   1.000
_cell.angle_alpha   90.00
_cell.angle_beta   90.00
_cell.angle_gamma   90.00
#
_symmetry.space_group_name_H-M   'P 1'
#
loop_
_entity.id
_entity.type
_entity.pdbx_description
1 polymer ?
#
loop_
_entity_poly.entity_id
_entity_poly.type
_entity_poly.pdbx_seq_one_letter_code
_entity_poly.pdbx_strand_id
1 'polypeptide(L)'
;MAASSCYKELTFENQHSDVWYLTQWVSIWQFLISFIYMPLLVLPGFSSKQGMSFAEVVDSFVDGWTCYSQQDPDCARGGAFLLLTGYCGVNVCFNTLGLYLTKHGSAVLNALSYSILLPFTTALFFTPLLGPYQEPLTRDAYFTFIGLVVTLFGFAIYQLYSQQVGESRRVPSTPLLSPTPACPSASLLEEFLESPQTPSVCQPSFQERVVMAPVNPVRKNSGGLA
;
A
#
# COMPACT_ATOMS: atom_id res chain seq x y z
N MET A 1 7.47 -1.64 2.81
CA MET A 1 5.99 -1.64 2.72
C MET A 1 5.43 -2.99 2.26
N ALA A 2 5.93 -3.60 1.19
CA ALA A 2 5.39 -4.85 0.64
C ALA A 2 5.18 -5.99 1.67
N ALA A 3 6.22 -6.32 2.48
CA ALA A 3 6.12 -7.38 3.49
C ALA A 3 5.05 -7.09 4.56
N SER A 4 4.94 -5.84 5.01
CA SER A 4 3.92 -5.44 5.99
C SER A 4 2.51 -5.51 5.39
N SER A 5 2.33 -5.14 4.13
CA SER A 5 1.03 -5.23 3.47
C SER A 5 0.58 -6.69 3.28
N CYS A 6 1.49 -7.59 2.88
CA CYS A 6 1.18 -9.02 2.74
C CYS A 6 0.84 -9.66 4.08
N TYR A 7 1.59 -9.32 5.14
CA TYR A 7 1.31 -9.80 6.50
C TYR A 7 -0.08 -9.37 7.00
N LYS A 8 -0.47 -8.13 6.71
CA LYS A 8 -1.79 -7.60 7.08
C LYS A 8 -2.92 -8.26 6.28
N GLU A 9 -2.73 -8.51 4.98
CA GLU A 9 -3.67 -9.27 4.14
C GLU A 9 -3.90 -10.68 4.71
N LEU A 10 -2.82 -11.40 5.02
CA LEU A 10 -2.89 -12.72 5.65
C LEU A 10 -3.61 -12.69 7.01
N THR A 11 -3.42 -11.62 7.79
CA THR A 11 -4.10 -11.46 9.08
C THR A 11 -5.60 -11.25 8.89
N PHE A 12 -6.03 -10.49 7.87
CA PHE A 12 -7.45 -10.31 7.56
C PHE A 12 -8.12 -11.58 7.03
N GLU A 13 -7.37 -12.45 6.35
CA GLU A 13 -7.88 -13.76 5.89
C GLU A 13 -8.04 -14.76 7.04
N ASN A 14 -7.07 -14.82 7.96
CA ASN A 14 -7.08 -15.80 9.06
C ASN A 14 -7.88 -15.34 10.29
N GLN A 15 -8.07 -14.03 10.47
CA GLN A 15 -8.77 -13.46 11.62
C GLN A 15 -9.67 -12.31 11.16
N HIS A 16 -10.90 -12.27 11.70
CA HIS A 16 -11.82 -11.14 11.51
C HIS A 16 -11.37 -9.93 12.32
N SER A 17 -10.22 -9.35 11.95
CA SER A 17 -9.69 -8.14 12.57
C SER A 17 -10.39 -6.89 12.01
N ASP A 18 -10.74 -5.98 12.91
CA ASP A 18 -11.28 -4.67 12.55
C ASP A 18 -10.20 -3.75 12.02
N VAL A 19 -10.54 -2.98 10.99
CA VAL A 19 -9.61 -2.04 10.35
C VAL A 19 -9.14 -0.98 11.34
N TRP A 20 -10.06 -0.42 12.13
CA TRP A 20 -9.78 0.59 13.14
C TRP A 20 -8.84 0.10 14.24
N TYR A 21 -9.03 -1.15 14.69
CA TYR A 21 -8.15 -1.76 15.68
C TYR A 21 -6.73 -1.88 15.15
N LEU A 22 -6.57 -2.38 13.92
CA LEU A 22 -5.26 -2.53 13.29
C LEU A 22 -4.60 -1.16 13.02
N THR A 23 -5.36 -0.16 12.56
CA THR A 23 -4.86 1.22 12.36
C THR A 23 -4.34 1.80 13.67
N GLN A 24 -5.12 1.71 14.74
CA GLN A 24 -4.74 2.22 16.06
C GLN A 24 -3.45 1.56 16.55
N TRP A 25 -3.37 0.23 16.43
CA TRP A 25 -2.19 -0.52 16.87
C TRP A 25 -0.94 -0.14 16.08
N VAL A 26 -1.05 -0.02 14.75
CA VAL A 26 0.04 0.43 13.89
C VAL A 26 0.50 1.84 14.29
N SER A 27 -0.42 2.77 14.55
CA SER A 27 -0.08 4.13 14.97
C SER A 27 0.62 4.17 16.32
N ILE A 28 0.21 3.35 17.29
CA ILE A 28 0.87 3.24 18.60
C ILE A 28 2.31 2.74 18.42
N TRP A 29 2.50 1.65 17.67
CA TRP A 29 3.85 1.11 17.43
C TRP A 29 4.73 2.06 16.62
N GLN A 30 4.18 2.72 15.61
CA GLN A 30 4.90 3.71 14.83
C GLN A 30 5.37 4.87 15.73
N PHE A 31 4.49 5.37 16.61
CA PHE A 31 4.86 6.41 17.58
C PHE A 31 5.99 5.96 18.52
N LEU A 32 5.88 4.76 19.11
CA LEU A 32 6.92 4.23 20.00
C LEU A 32 8.25 4.01 19.29
N ILE A 33 8.21 3.40 18.10
CA ILE A 33 9.40 3.15 17.28
C ILE A 33 10.03 4.46 16.82
N SER A 34 9.25 5.52 16.57
CA SER A 34 9.79 6.85 16.25
C SER A 34 10.67 7.41 17.37
N PHE A 35 10.31 7.23 18.65
CA PHE A 35 11.20 7.61 19.76
C PHE A 35 12.45 6.74 19.85
N ILE A 36 12.34 5.45 19.52
CA ILE A 36 13.51 4.56 19.47
C ILE A 36 14.48 4.99 18.36
N TYR A 37 13.98 5.55 17.26
CA TYR A 37 14.81 6.11 16.19
C TYR A 37 15.28 7.55 16.43
N MET A 38 14.77 8.25 17.44
CA MET A 38 15.17 9.62 17.75
C MET A 38 16.69 9.78 18.01
N PRO A 39 17.38 8.88 18.73
CA PRO A 39 18.84 8.94 18.88
C PRO A 39 19.63 8.82 17.58
N LEU A 40 19.02 8.30 16.51
CA LEU A 40 19.67 8.20 15.20
C LEU A 40 19.98 9.58 14.61
N LEU A 41 19.30 10.64 15.08
CA LEU A 41 19.55 12.04 14.70
C LEU A 41 20.93 12.54 15.17
N VAL A 42 21.51 11.91 16.18
CA VAL A 42 22.85 12.24 16.71
C VAL A 42 23.94 11.80 15.72
N LEU A 43 23.66 10.80 14.88
CA LEU A 43 24.64 10.30 13.93
C LEU A 43 24.86 11.30 12.77
N PRO A 44 26.13 11.59 12.41
CA PRO A 44 26.43 12.46 11.29
C PRO A 44 25.89 11.87 9.98
N GLY A 45 25.22 12.70 9.19
CA GLY A 45 24.63 12.31 7.91
C GLY A 45 23.12 12.00 7.94
N PHE A 46 22.53 11.78 9.12
CA PHE A 46 21.07 11.58 9.24
C PHE A 46 20.28 12.88 9.41
N SER A 47 20.77 13.80 10.25
CA SER A 47 20.12 15.09 10.51
C SER A 47 20.93 16.27 9.99
N SER A 48 22.20 16.34 10.37
CA SER A 48 23.15 17.38 9.94
C SER A 48 24.46 16.75 9.48
N LYS A 49 25.23 17.46 8.66
CA LYS A 49 26.53 17.00 8.14
C LYS A 49 27.53 16.67 9.26
N GLN A 50 27.38 17.29 10.43
CA GLN A 50 28.23 17.07 11.61
C GLN A 50 27.57 16.21 12.72
N GLY A 51 26.30 15.83 12.58
CA GLY A 51 25.51 15.25 13.67
C GLY A 51 25.03 16.32 14.66
N MET A 52 24.09 15.95 15.53
CA MET A 52 23.48 16.83 16.53
C MET A 52 23.76 16.28 17.94
N SER A 53 23.98 17.12 18.94
CA SER A 53 24.10 16.70 20.33
C SER A 53 22.76 16.22 20.88
N PHE A 54 22.77 15.28 21.84
CA PHE A 54 21.54 14.80 22.49
C PHE A 54 20.71 15.93 23.12
N ALA A 55 21.36 16.97 23.66
CA ALA A 55 20.66 18.13 24.23
C ALA A 55 19.89 18.90 23.15
N GLU A 56 20.54 19.15 22.00
CA GLU A 56 19.94 19.86 20.87
C GLU A 56 18.75 19.09 20.26
N VAL A 57 18.76 17.76 20.31
CA VAL A 57 17.63 16.93 19.85
C VAL A 57 16.41 17.14 20.75
N VAL A 58 16.60 17.26 22.06
CA VAL A 58 15.51 17.52 23.01
C VAL A 58 15.04 18.97 22.88
N ASP A 59 15.95 19.92 22.74
CA ASP A 59 15.61 21.33 22.52
C ASP A 59 14.78 21.50 21.24
N SER A 60 15.18 20.84 20.14
CA SER A 60 14.42 20.81 18.88
C SER A 60 13.00 20.25 19.05
N PHE A 61 12.81 19.28 19.95
CA PHE A 61 11.50 18.72 20.23
C PHE A 61 10.61 19.72 21.00
N VAL A 62 11.18 20.42 21.99
CA VAL A 62 10.49 21.46 22.76
C VAL A 62 10.14 22.65 21.86
N ASP A 63 11.06 23.07 20.98
CA ASP A 63 10.82 24.12 19.99
C ASP A 63 9.72 23.73 18.99
N GLY A 64 9.68 22.45 18.58
CA GLY A 64 8.57 21.93 17.79
C GLY A 64 7.22 22.05 18.51
N TRP A 65 7.20 21.82 19.83
CA TRP A 65 5.99 21.95 20.64
C TRP A 65 5.55 23.40 20.85
N THR A 66 6.48 24.33 21.11
CA THR A 66 6.17 25.76 21.22
C THR A 66 5.64 26.32 19.90
N CYS A 67 6.21 25.88 18.77
CA CYS A 67 5.72 26.20 17.43
C CYS A 67 4.32 25.63 17.17
N TYR A 68 4.07 24.35 17.53
CA TYR A 68 2.76 23.73 17.38
C TYR A 68 1.67 24.42 18.22
N SER A 69 2.01 24.80 19.44
CA SER A 69 1.12 25.54 20.35
C SER A 69 0.97 27.03 20.01
N GLN A 70 1.54 27.47 18.88
CA GLN A 70 1.46 28.85 18.36
C GLN A 70 2.00 29.91 19.33
N GLN A 71 2.91 29.52 20.23
CA GLN A 71 3.60 30.46 21.12
C GLN A 71 4.64 31.28 20.36
N ASP A 72 5.20 30.71 19.30
CA ASP A 72 6.08 31.40 18.37
C ASP A 72 5.26 32.20 17.33
N PRO A 73 5.52 33.51 17.17
CA PRO A 73 4.76 34.38 16.26
C PRO A 73 4.89 34.00 14.78
N ASP A 74 6.02 33.44 14.36
CA ASP A 74 6.23 33.01 12.98
C ASP A 74 5.40 31.75 12.69
N CYS A 75 5.35 30.82 13.65
CA CYS A 75 4.52 29.61 13.58
C CYS A 75 3.03 29.91 13.64
N ALA A 76 2.62 30.91 14.42
CA ALA A 76 1.23 31.37 14.49
C ALA A 76 0.78 31.95 13.15
N ARG A 77 1.61 32.80 12.52
CA ARG A 77 1.32 33.40 11.21
C ARG A 77 1.26 32.37 10.08
N GLY A 78 2.09 31.33 10.15
CA GLY A 78 2.10 30.22 9.20
C GLY A 78 0.96 29.21 9.39
N GLY A 79 0.16 29.32 10.45
CA GLY A 79 -0.92 28.38 10.74
C GLY A 79 -0.40 26.97 11.05
N ALA A 80 0.76 26.85 11.71
CA ALA A 80 1.45 25.58 11.96
C ALA A 80 0.54 24.52 12.62
N PHE A 81 -0.28 24.93 13.59
CA PHE A 81 -1.26 24.07 14.24
C PHE A 81 -2.23 23.41 13.24
N LEU A 82 -2.83 24.22 12.34
CA LEU A 82 -3.82 23.74 11.37
C LEU A 82 -3.15 22.89 10.30
N LEU A 83 -1.97 23.30 9.81
CA LEU A 83 -1.22 22.54 8.82
C LEU A 83 -0.81 21.16 9.35
N LEU A 84 -0.22 21.10 10.54
CA LEU A 84 0.21 19.83 11.13
C LEU A 84 -0.98 18.94 11.48
N THR A 85 -2.00 19.49 12.14
CA THR A 85 -3.20 18.72 12.52
C THR A 85 -3.98 18.25 11.29
N GLY A 86 -4.11 19.09 10.27
CA GLY A 86 -4.73 18.74 9.00
C GLY A 86 -3.95 17.64 8.27
N TYR A 87 -2.63 17.75 8.21
CA TYR A 87 -1.76 16.71 7.67
C TYR A 87 -1.91 15.38 8.41
N CYS A 88 -1.95 15.40 9.74
CA CYS A 88 -2.20 14.21 10.55
C CYS A 88 -3.58 13.59 10.26
N GLY A 89 -4.63 14.40 10.14
CA GLY A 89 -5.98 13.93 9.79
C GLY A 89 -6.00 13.26 8.41
N VAL A 90 -5.39 13.88 7.41
CA VAL A 90 -5.26 13.32 6.06
C VAL A 90 -4.46 12.01 6.09
N ASN A 91 -3.37 11.92 6.85
CA ASN A 91 -2.62 10.68 7.03
C ASN A 91 -3.43 9.56 7.69
N VAL A 92 -4.23 9.87 8.71
CA VAL A 92 -5.12 8.90 9.34
C VAL A 92 -6.13 8.39 8.31
N CYS A 93 -6.71 9.27 7.49
CA CYS A 93 -7.58 8.88 6.39
C CYS A 93 -6.87 7.97 5.38
N PHE A 94 -5.67 8.33 4.92
CA PHE A 94 -4.91 7.52 3.97
C PHE A 94 -4.53 6.15 4.51
N ASN A 95 -4.07 6.07 5.77
CA ASN A 95 -3.73 4.80 6.41
C ASN A 95 -4.97 3.92 6.60
N THR A 96 -6.10 4.52 6.97
CA THR A 96 -7.38 3.80 7.16
C THR A 96 -7.93 3.30 5.83
N LEU A 97 -7.99 4.15 4.80
CA LEU A 97 -8.45 3.77 3.47
C LEU A 97 -7.57 2.70 2.84
N GLY A 98 -6.24 2.78 3.02
CA GLY A 98 -5.32 1.75 2.54
C GLY A 98 -5.57 0.38 3.17
N LEU A 99 -5.93 0.34 4.46
CA LEU A 99 -6.32 -0.91 5.13
C LEU A 99 -7.69 -1.42 4.70
N TYR A 100 -8.67 -0.55 4.49
CA TYR A 100 -9.96 -0.96 3.90
C TYR A 100 -9.78 -1.55 2.51
N LEU A 101 -8.93 -0.95 1.67
CA LEU A 101 -8.63 -1.43 0.34
C LEU A 101 -7.89 -2.77 0.37
N THR A 102 -7.02 -2.97 1.36
CA THR A 102 -6.34 -4.26 1.59
C THR A 102 -7.33 -5.33 2.06
N LYS A 103 -8.27 -4.98 2.94
CA LYS A 103 -9.29 -5.92 3.49
C LYS A 103 -10.31 -6.38 2.45
N HIS A 104 -10.75 -5.50 1.55
CA HIS A 104 -11.78 -5.81 0.54
C HIS A 104 -11.22 -6.13 -0.86
N GLY A 105 -9.98 -5.76 -1.14
CA GLY A 105 -9.33 -5.93 -2.43
C GLY A 105 -8.16 -6.92 -2.35
N SER A 106 -6.98 -6.38 -2.11
CA SER A 106 -5.72 -7.12 -1.88
C SER A 106 -4.60 -6.14 -1.52
N ALA A 107 -3.47 -6.62 -1.00
CA ALA A 107 -2.28 -5.79 -0.83
C ALA A 107 -1.76 -5.25 -2.17
N VAL A 108 -1.96 -5.99 -3.27
CA VAL A 108 -1.54 -5.57 -4.61
C VAL A 108 -2.39 -4.40 -5.11
N LEU A 109 -3.71 -4.45 -4.93
CA LEU A 109 -4.59 -3.34 -5.31
C LEU A 109 -4.25 -2.07 -4.53
N ASN A 110 -3.93 -2.22 -3.25
CA ASN A 110 -3.48 -1.10 -2.43
C ASN A 110 -2.15 -0.49 -2.92
N ALA A 111 -1.17 -1.33 -3.28
CA ALA A 111 0.09 -0.86 -3.85
C ALA A 111 -0.09 -0.14 -5.19
N LEU A 112 -1.00 -0.63 -6.05
CA LEU A 112 -1.35 0.04 -7.31
C LEU A 112 -1.96 1.42 -7.06
N SER A 113 -2.87 1.54 -6.09
CA SER A 113 -3.47 2.83 -5.72
C SER A 113 -2.43 3.86 -5.27
N TYR A 114 -1.46 3.47 -4.43
CA TYR A 114 -0.36 4.39 -4.05
C TYR A 114 0.54 4.74 -5.23
N SER A 115 0.72 3.84 -6.18
CA SER A 115 1.56 4.08 -7.36
C SER A 115 0.93 5.09 -8.33
N ILE A 116 -0.40 5.17 -8.40
CA ILE A 116 -1.14 6.19 -9.16
C ILE A 116 -1.15 7.55 -8.45
N LEU A 117 -1.04 7.55 -7.12
CA LEU A 117 -0.99 8.80 -6.35
C LEU A 117 0.20 9.68 -6.76
N LEU A 118 1.36 9.08 -7.04
CA LEU A 118 2.56 9.81 -7.43
C LEU A 118 2.36 10.68 -8.69
N PRO A 119 1.99 10.14 -9.87
CA PRO A 119 1.74 10.98 -11.05
C PRO A 119 0.58 11.97 -10.83
N PHE A 120 -0.44 11.60 -10.05
CA PHE A 120 -1.53 12.53 -9.74
C PHE A 120 -1.06 13.74 -8.93
N THR A 121 -0.24 13.51 -7.89
CA THR A 121 0.36 14.60 -7.11
C THR A 121 1.29 15.46 -7.94
N THR A 122 2.10 14.86 -8.83
CA THR A 122 2.94 15.59 -9.79
C THR A 122 2.10 16.47 -10.71
N ALA A 123 0.97 15.99 -11.22
CA ALA A 123 0.06 16.81 -12.01
C ALA A 123 -0.54 17.96 -11.19
N LEU A 124 -0.88 17.70 -9.93
CA LEU A 124 -1.45 18.68 -9.01
C LEU A 124 -0.47 19.82 -8.67
N PHE A 125 0.84 19.56 -8.61
CA PHE A 125 1.87 20.59 -8.42
C PHE A 125 1.92 21.65 -9.53
N PHE A 126 1.41 21.35 -10.72
CA PHE A 126 1.29 22.30 -11.82
C PHE A 126 -0.03 23.08 -11.83
N THR A 127 -0.98 22.72 -10.95
CA THR A 127 -2.29 23.38 -10.88
C THR A 127 -2.24 24.65 -10.05
N PRO A 128 -3.10 25.65 -10.34
CA PRO A 128 -3.16 26.90 -9.56
C PRO A 128 -3.69 26.70 -8.13
N LEU A 129 -4.11 25.49 -7.77
CA LEU A 129 -4.62 25.14 -6.44
C LEU A 129 -3.57 25.32 -5.34
N LEU A 130 -2.28 25.20 -5.69
CA LEU A 130 -1.17 25.33 -4.74
C LEU A 130 -0.72 26.77 -4.47
N GLY A 131 -1.29 27.74 -5.19
CA GLY A 131 -0.96 29.15 -5.05
C GLY A 131 0.54 29.41 -5.22
N PRO A 132 1.25 29.95 -4.20
CA PRO A 132 2.66 30.33 -4.32
C PRO A 132 3.63 29.16 -4.46
N TYR A 133 3.18 27.93 -4.19
CA TYR A 133 3.99 26.71 -4.30
C TYR A 133 3.78 25.97 -5.64
N GLN A 134 3.15 26.62 -6.61
CA GLN A 134 2.99 26.07 -7.94
C GLN A 134 4.33 26.04 -8.68
N GLU A 135 4.66 24.91 -9.29
CA GLU A 135 5.83 24.80 -10.16
C GLU A 135 5.54 25.52 -11.49
N PRO A 136 6.37 26.50 -11.91
CA PRO A 136 6.16 27.21 -13.15
C PRO A 136 6.41 26.26 -14.34
N LEU A 137 5.54 26.32 -15.37
CA LEU A 137 5.77 25.63 -16.63
C LEU A 137 6.90 26.32 -17.42
N THR A 138 8.13 26.10 -16.99
CA THR A 138 9.35 26.49 -17.71
C THR A 138 9.75 25.42 -18.72
N ARG A 139 10.64 25.78 -19.64
CA ARG A 139 11.13 24.89 -20.70
C ARG A 139 11.82 23.62 -20.18
N ASP A 140 12.34 23.68 -18.95
CA ASP A 140 13.03 22.56 -18.28
C ASP A 140 12.06 21.52 -17.68
N ALA A 141 10.78 21.89 -17.48
CA ALA A 141 9.73 20.99 -16.97
C ALA A 141 9.24 19.96 -18.00
N TYR A 142 9.71 20.02 -19.25
CA TYR A 142 9.30 19.13 -20.33
C TYR A 142 9.58 17.64 -20.02
N PHE A 143 10.72 17.33 -19.36
CA PHE A 143 11.04 15.96 -18.96
C PHE A 143 10.07 15.40 -17.92
N THR A 144 9.63 16.23 -16.97
CA THR A 144 8.62 15.85 -15.98
C THR A 144 7.28 15.54 -16.64
N PHE A 145 6.89 16.34 -17.64
CA PHE A 145 5.66 16.10 -18.38
C PHE A 145 5.72 14.82 -19.21
N ILE A 146 6.84 14.55 -19.91
CA ILE A 146 7.03 13.27 -20.60
C ILE A 146 6.97 12.10 -19.61
N GLY A 147 7.67 12.21 -18.48
CA GLY A 147 7.67 11.17 -17.44
C GLY A 147 6.27 10.89 -16.91
N LEU A 148 5.46 11.93 -16.70
CA LEU A 148 4.06 11.82 -16.31
C LEU A 148 3.24 11.06 -17.35
N VAL A 149 3.34 11.44 -18.62
CA VAL A 149 2.60 10.78 -19.72
C VAL A 149 3.01 9.31 -19.85
N VAL A 150 4.31 9.01 -19.82
CA VAL A 150 4.82 7.63 -19.90
C VAL A 150 4.34 6.80 -18.73
N THR A 151 4.36 7.35 -17.51
CA THR A 151 3.91 6.65 -16.30
C THR A 151 2.41 6.38 -16.35
N LEU A 152 1.58 7.37 -16.70
CA LEU A 152 0.14 7.21 -16.84
C LEU A 152 -0.23 6.20 -17.93
N PHE A 153 0.49 6.24 -19.07
CA PHE A 153 0.30 5.28 -20.16
C PHE A 153 0.67 3.85 -19.73
N GLY A 154 1.78 3.68 -19.01
CA GLY A 154 2.18 2.40 -18.44
C GLY A 154 1.12 1.82 -17.49
N PHE A 155 0.56 2.65 -16.59
CA PHE A 155 -0.55 2.23 -15.72
C PHE A 155 -1.80 1.86 -16.50
N ALA A 156 -2.14 2.61 -17.54
CA ALA A 156 -3.31 2.32 -18.37
C ALA A 156 -3.19 0.96 -19.07
N ILE A 157 -2.04 0.66 -19.69
CA ILE A 157 -1.77 -0.65 -20.30
C ILE A 157 -1.87 -1.76 -19.25
N TYR A 158 -1.22 -1.57 -18.10
CA TYR A 158 -1.23 -2.57 -17.03
C TYR A 158 -2.64 -2.90 -16.56
N GLN A 159 -3.49 -1.88 -16.36
CA GLN A 159 -4.87 -2.08 -15.92
C GLN A 159 -5.71 -2.81 -16.98
N LEU A 160 -5.58 -2.44 -18.26
CA LEU A 160 -6.28 -3.11 -19.36
C LEU A 160 -5.89 -4.58 -19.45
N TYR A 161 -4.59 -4.89 -19.35
CA TYR A 161 -4.10 -6.26 -19.39
C TYR A 161 -4.53 -7.06 -18.15
N SER A 162 -4.44 -6.46 -16.96
CA SER A 162 -4.85 -7.09 -15.71
C SER A 162 -6.34 -7.44 -15.71
N GLN A 163 -7.19 -6.62 -16.31
CA GLN A 163 -8.62 -6.91 -16.46
C GLN A 163 -8.86 -8.10 -17.38
N GLN A 164 -8.19 -8.16 -18.53
CA GLN A 164 -8.33 -9.27 -19.49
C GLN A 164 -7.89 -10.62 -18.91
N VAL A 165 -6.78 -10.63 -18.15
CA VAL A 165 -6.31 -11.83 -17.45
C VAL A 165 -7.29 -12.23 -16.35
N GLY A 166 -7.90 -11.25 -15.67
CA GLY A 166 -8.94 -11.47 -14.67
C GLY A 166 -10.21 -12.13 -15.25
N GLU A 167 -10.68 -11.69 -16.42
CA GLU A 167 -11.86 -12.24 -17.10
C GLU A 167 -11.60 -13.62 -17.69
N SER A 168 -10.44 -13.83 -18.30
CA SER A 168 -10.05 -15.13 -18.87
C SER A 168 -10.00 -16.26 -17.83
N ARG A 169 -9.86 -15.92 -16.54
CA ARG A 169 -9.94 -16.86 -15.41
C ARG A 169 -11.34 -17.04 -14.82
N ARG A 170 -12.33 -16.22 -15.20
CA ARG A 170 -13.73 -16.33 -14.75
C ARG A 170 -14.63 -17.11 -15.72
N VAL A 171 -14.05 -17.77 -16.74
CA VAL A 171 -14.83 -18.61 -17.65
C VAL A 171 -15.56 -19.70 -16.83
N PRO A 172 -16.90 -19.83 -16.96
CA PRO A 172 -17.74 -20.59 -16.04
C PRO A 172 -17.42 -22.09 -16.04
N SER A 173 -17.49 -22.71 -14.86
CA SER A 173 -17.81 -24.13 -14.74
C SER A 173 -19.01 -24.43 -15.64
N THR A 174 -18.81 -25.31 -16.61
CA THR A 174 -19.84 -25.87 -17.48
C THR A 174 -21.10 -26.21 -16.66
N PRO A 175 -22.33 -25.89 -17.12
CA PRO A 175 -23.53 -26.37 -16.46
C PRO A 175 -23.61 -27.89 -16.68
N LEU A 176 -23.14 -28.68 -15.71
CA LEU A 176 -23.40 -30.11 -15.69
C LEU A 176 -24.86 -30.33 -15.31
N LEU A 177 -25.68 -30.49 -16.34
CA LEU A 177 -26.98 -31.13 -16.26
C LEU A 177 -26.78 -32.60 -15.84
N SER A 178 -27.02 -32.92 -14.58
CA SER A 178 -27.77 -34.09 -14.05
C SER A 178 -27.31 -34.50 -12.65
N PRO A 179 -28.21 -35.04 -11.81
CA PRO A 179 -28.02 -35.16 -10.37
C PRO A 179 -27.36 -36.50 -10.01
N THR A 180 -26.32 -36.49 -9.19
CA THR A 180 -25.88 -37.63 -8.37
C THR A 180 -24.83 -37.18 -7.34
N PRO A 181 -24.63 -37.93 -6.26
CA PRO A 181 -24.96 -37.44 -4.92
C PRO A 181 -23.76 -36.84 -4.17
N ALA A 182 -24.12 -36.22 -3.06
CA ALA A 182 -23.33 -35.85 -1.89
C ALA A 182 -21.84 -36.24 -1.87
N CYS A 183 -21.02 -35.27 -1.45
CA CYS A 183 -19.65 -35.45 -0.97
C CYS A 183 -19.50 -36.81 -0.26
N PRO A 184 -18.47 -37.62 -0.60
CA PRO A 184 -18.14 -38.78 0.19
C PRO A 184 -17.86 -38.33 1.62
N SER A 185 -18.68 -38.87 2.52
CA SER A 185 -18.52 -38.84 3.95
C SER A 185 -17.08 -39.14 4.37
N ALA A 186 -16.60 -38.35 5.32
CA ALA A 186 -15.47 -38.62 6.18
C ALA A 186 -15.33 -40.12 6.49
N SER A 187 -14.23 -40.74 6.05
CA SER A 187 -13.80 -42.06 6.54
C SER A 187 -12.38 -42.48 6.15
N LEU A 188 -11.48 -41.59 5.68
CA LEU A 188 -10.05 -41.94 5.51
C LEU A 188 -9.10 -40.74 5.64
N LEU A 189 -9.10 -40.08 6.80
CA LEU A 189 -7.87 -39.48 7.35
C LEU A 189 -8.07 -39.22 8.85
N GLU A 190 -8.42 -40.29 9.57
CA GLU A 190 -8.54 -40.33 11.02
C GLU A 190 -7.18 -40.71 11.66
N GLU A 191 -6.10 -39.99 11.32
CA GLU A 191 -4.80 -40.22 11.98
C GLU A 191 -3.92 -38.96 12.12
N PHE A 192 -4.51 -37.80 12.39
CA PHE A 192 -3.82 -36.70 13.07
C PHE A 192 -4.83 -35.88 13.91
N LEU A 193 -4.89 -36.23 15.20
CA LEU A 193 -5.41 -35.42 16.33
C LEU A 193 -4.86 -33.97 16.24
N GLU A 194 -5.49 -32.83 16.60
CA GLU A 194 -6.59 -32.52 17.53
C GLU A 194 -7.02 -31.02 17.37
N SER A 195 -8.30 -30.71 17.08
CA SER A 195 -9.13 -29.53 17.48
C SER A 195 -8.79 -28.04 17.08
N PRO A 196 -9.74 -27.05 17.15
CA PRO A 196 -10.70 -26.75 16.08
C PRO A 196 -10.81 -25.25 15.70
N GLN A 197 -10.95 -24.92 14.40
CA GLN A 197 -11.98 -24.00 13.88
C GLN A 197 -12.02 -24.05 12.34
N THR A 198 -13.25 -24.16 11.84
CA THR A 198 -13.76 -24.32 10.47
C THR A 198 -13.00 -23.61 9.33
N PRO A 199 -12.87 -24.23 8.13
CA PRO A 199 -12.31 -23.56 6.97
C PRO A 199 -13.39 -22.68 6.31
N SER A 200 -13.18 -21.37 6.36
CA SER A 200 -13.82 -20.43 5.45
C SER A 200 -13.35 -20.71 4.02
N VAL A 201 -14.31 -20.98 3.13
CA VAL A 201 -14.29 -20.80 1.67
C VAL A 201 -12.93 -20.39 1.11
N CYS A 202 -12.23 -21.32 0.46
CA CYS A 202 -11.00 -21.06 -0.29
C CYS A 202 -11.27 -20.10 -1.46
N GLN A 203 -11.13 -18.79 -1.23
CA GLN A 203 -10.69 -17.88 -2.29
C GLN A 203 -9.17 -17.72 -2.15
N PRO A 204 -8.36 -18.11 -3.15
CA PRO A 204 -6.93 -17.86 -3.09
C PRO A 204 -6.66 -16.35 -3.13
N SER A 205 -5.75 -15.88 -2.30
CA SER A 205 -5.30 -14.47 -2.28
C SER A 205 -4.83 -14.02 -3.68
N PHE A 206 -4.91 -12.72 -3.97
CA PHE A 206 -4.53 -12.18 -5.29
C PHE A 206 -3.06 -12.45 -5.62
N GLN A 207 -2.20 -12.61 -4.60
CA GLN A 207 -0.79 -12.92 -4.78
C GLN A 207 -0.56 -14.34 -5.31
N GLU A 208 -1.31 -15.32 -4.81
CA GLU A 208 -1.26 -16.70 -5.31
C GLU A 208 -1.81 -16.81 -6.75
N ARG A 209 -2.70 -15.89 -7.12
CA ARG A 209 -3.23 -15.77 -8.49
C ARG A 209 -2.21 -15.27 -9.51
N VAL A 210 -1.16 -14.54 -9.13
CA VAL A 210 -0.18 -13.96 -10.08
C VAL A 210 1.10 -14.82 -10.18
N VAL A 211 1.52 -15.49 -9.11
CA VAL A 211 2.79 -16.24 -9.09
C VAL A 211 2.71 -17.60 -9.81
N MET A 212 1.52 -18.21 -9.89
CA MET A 212 1.31 -19.49 -10.60
C MET A 212 0.94 -19.33 -12.08
N ALA A 213 1.58 -18.42 -12.81
CA ALA A 213 1.50 -18.42 -14.27
C ALA A 213 2.38 -19.55 -14.81
N PRO A 214 1.84 -20.62 -15.45
CA PRO A 214 2.69 -21.57 -16.15
C PRO A 214 3.37 -20.83 -17.31
N VAL A 215 4.70 -20.77 -17.28
CA VAL A 215 5.51 -20.45 -18.45
C VAL A 215 5.22 -21.57 -19.46
N ASN A 216 4.39 -21.28 -20.46
CA ASN A 216 4.14 -22.23 -21.54
C ASN A 216 5.47 -22.55 -22.22
N PRO A 217 5.92 -23.82 -22.25
CA PRO A 217 7.10 -24.17 -23.01
C PRO A 217 6.82 -23.90 -24.50
N VAL A 218 7.73 -23.14 -25.10
CA VAL A 218 7.78 -22.87 -26.55
C VAL A 218 7.58 -24.19 -27.30
N ARG A 219 6.49 -24.24 -28.08
CA ARG A 219 6.15 -25.36 -28.95
C ARG A 219 7.27 -25.54 -29.98
N LYS A 220 8.19 -26.49 -29.72
CA LYS A 220 9.15 -26.95 -30.74
C LYS A 220 8.36 -27.55 -31.89
N ASN A 221 8.41 -26.88 -33.03
CA ASN A 221 7.84 -27.36 -34.28
C ASN A 221 8.75 -28.46 -34.83
N SER A 222 8.48 -29.71 -34.48
CA SER A 222 9.08 -30.87 -35.15
C SER A 222 8.36 -31.07 -36.49
N GLY A 223 8.87 -30.42 -37.53
CA GLY A 223 8.52 -30.72 -38.90
C GLY A 223 9.35 -31.90 -39.42
N GLY A 224 8.69 -33.04 -39.59
CA GLY A 224 9.07 -34.18 -40.44
C GLY A 224 7.76 -34.92 -40.75
N LEU A 225 7.49 -35.47 -41.93
CA LEU A 225 8.28 -35.82 -43.11
C LEU A 225 7.41 -35.61 -44.37
N ALA A 226 8.06 -35.29 -45.49
CA ALA A 226 7.90 -35.99 -46.78
C ALA A 226 9.10 -35.63 -47.67
#